data_AF-A0A9P6WU52-F1
#
_entry.id   AF-A0A9P6WU52-F1
#
_cell.length_a   1.000
_cell.length_b   1.000
_cell.length_c   1.000
_cell.angle_alpha   90.00
_cell.angle_beta   90.00
_cell.angle_gamma   90.00
#
_symmetry.space_group_name_H-M   'P 1'
#
loop_
_entity.id
_entity.type
_entity.pdbx_description
1 polymer ?
#
loop_
_entity_poly.entity_id
_entity_poly.type
_entity_poly.pdbx_seq_one_letter_code
_entity_poly.pdbx_strand_id
1 'polypeptide(L)'
;MPDFWQFPPGSMGIGPINAIYQARFMRYLEHRALVPGGDRKVWGIFGDGEMDEPESLGAIALAAREKLDNLIFVVNCNLQRLDGPVRGNGKIIQELEGWLGRPPGPRP
;
A
#
# COMPACT_ATOMS: atom_id res chain seq x y z
N MET A 1 11.72 -6.82 -20.29
CA MET A 1 13.02 -6.58 -19.63
C MET A 1 13.09 -7.48 -18.39
N PRO A 2 13.34 -8.79 -18.56
CA PRO A 2 13.22 -9.78 -17.49
C PRO A 2 14.25 -9.58 -16.36
N ASP A 3 15.42 -9.02 -16.66
CA ASP A 3 16.50 -8.81 -15.68
C ASP A 3 16.47 -7.42 -15.02
N PHE A 4 15.45 -6.61 -15.30
CA PHE A 4 15.34 -5.24 -14.78
C PHE A 4 14.05 -5.03 -13.99
N TRP A 5 12.89 -5.35 -14.58
CA TRP A 5 11.59 -5.16 -13.92
C TRP A 5 11.17 -6.42 -13.16
N GLN A 6 10.82 -6.24 -11.88
CA GLN A 6 10.43 -7.34 -10.99
C GLN A 6 8.91 -7.41 -10.77
N PHE A 7 8.25 -6.26 -10.77
CA PHE A 7 6.81 -6.14 -10.53
C PHE A 7 6.17 -5.34 -11.67
N PRO A 8 4.97 -5.71 -12.15
CA PRO A 8 4.25 -4.95 -13.18
C PRO A 8 3.16 -4.04 -12.56
N PRO A 9 3.46 -2.79 -12.16
CA PRO A 9 2.47 -1.88 -11.56
C PRO A 9 1.63 -1.12 -12.60
N GLY A 10 1.81 -1.37 -13.91
CA GLY A 10 1.23 -0.53 -14.97
C GLY A 10 -0.31 -0.53 -15.03
N SER A 11 -0.95 -1.51 -14.39
CA SER A 11 -2.40 -1.49 -14.16
C SER A 11 -2.67 -0.98 -12.75
N MET A 12 -3.32 0.18 -12.67
CA MET A 12 -3.72 0.78 -11.40
C MET A 12 -4.55 -0.21 -10.58
N GLY A 13 -4.39 -0.17 -9.25
CA GLY A 13 -5.08 -1.04 -8.30
C GLY A 13 -4.41 -2.39 -8.04
N ILE A 14 -3.69 -2.96 -9.02
CA ILE A 14 -2.97 -4.23 -8.84
C ILE A 14 -1.74 -4.05 -7.94
N GLY A 15 -1.06 -2.91 -8.06
CA GLY A 15 0.13 -2.60 -7.26
C GLY A 15 -0.11 -2.68 -5.74
N PRO A 16 -1.09 -1.95 -5.19
CA PRO A 16 -1.36 -1.95 -3.75
C PRO A 16 -1.68 -3.32 -3.17
N ILE A 17 -2.61 -4.06 -3.78
CA ILE A 17 -2.98 -5.40 -3.29
C ILE A 17 -1.79 -6.37 -3.38
N ASN A 18 -1.01 -6.31 -4.45
CA ASN A 18 0.18 -7.15 -4.60
C ASN A 18 1.23 -6.82 -3.53
N ALA A 19 1.49 -5.54 -3.23
CA ALA A 19 2.41 -5.15 -2.17
C ALA A 19 2.01 -5.72 -0.80
N ILE A 20 0.71 -5.71 -0.47
CA ILE A 20 0.19 -6.29 0.78
C ILE A 20 0.45 -7.80 0.83
N TYR A 21 0.10 -8.53 -0.23
CA TYR A 21 0.28 -9.98 -0.26
C TYR A 21 1.76 -10.38 -0.35
N GLN A 22 2.60 -9.59 -1.01
CA GLN A 22 4.04 -9.80 -1.03
C GLN A 22 4.64 -9.65 0.38
N ALA A 23 4.28 -8.59 1.11
CA ALA A 23 4.74 -8.39 2.48
C ALA A 23 4.29 -9.52 3.40
N ARG A 24 3.03 -9.96 3.27
CA ARG A 24 2.47 -11.10 4.00
C ARG A 24 3.20 -12.40 3.67
N PHE A 25 3.48 -12.65 2.39
CA PHE A 25 4.16 -13.86 1.96
C PHE A 25 5.62 -13.90 2.46
N MET A 26 6.31 -12.77 2.50
CA MET A 26 7.64 -12.69 3.10
C MET A 26 7.61 -13.05 4.59
N ARG A 27 6.65 -12.51 5.36
CA ARG A 27 6.46 -12.90 6.78
C ARG A 27 6.13 -14.39 6.92
N TYR A 28 5.32 -14.94 6.02
CA TYR A 28 5.05 -16.38 5.99
C TYR A 28 6.34 -17.20 5.81
N LEU A 29 7.20 -16.85 4.85
CA LEU A 29 8.45 -17.57 4.62
C LEU A 29 9.40 -17.52 5.83
N GLU A 30 9.51 -16.35 6.47
CA GLU A 30 10.31 -16.18 7.68
C GLU A 30 9.76 -17.00 8.86
N HIS A 31 8.44 -16.93 9.12
CA HIS A 31 7.80 -17.69 10.20
C HIS A 31 7.88 -19.21 10.00
N ARG A 32 7.99 -19.67 8.75
CA ARG A 32 8.14 -21.08 8.40
C ARG A 32 9.60 -21.53 8.32
N ALA A 33 10.55 -20.64 8.64
CA ALA A 33 11.99 -20.88 8.55
C ALA A 33 12.45 -21.36 7.15
N LEU A 34 11.70 -20.98 6.10
CA LEU A 34 12.05 -21.28 4.69
C LEU A 34 13.06 -20.28 4.15
N VAL A 35 13.09 -19.08 4.72
CA VAL A 35 14.06 -18.02 4.45
C VAL A 35 14.48 -17.44 5.80
N PRO A 36 15.77 -17.08 6.00
CA PRO A 36 16.19 -16.37 7.20
C PRO A 36 15.39 -15.10 7.41
N GLY A 37 15.00 -14.82 8.65
CA GLY A 37 14.41 -13.54 9.02
C GLY A 37 15.33 -12.39 8.66
N GLY A 38 14.76 -11.29 8.16
CA GLY A 38 15.52 -10.10 7.81
C GLY A 38 14.78 -8.80 8.10
N ASP A 39 15.39 -7.70 7.65
CA ASP A 39 14.88 -6.33 7.75
C ASP A 39 14.22 -5.86 6.44
N ARG A 40 14.01 -6.77 5.49
CA ARG A 40 13.47 -6.46 4.17
C ARG A 40 12.09 -5.80 4.28
N LYS A 41 11.91 -4.73 3.53
CA LYS A 41 10.66 -3.98 3.41
C LYS A 41 10.08 -4.09 2.01
N VAL A 42 8.76 -4.15 1.91
CA VAL A 42 8.02 -4.00 0.67
C VAL A 42 7.54 -2.56 0.58
N TRP A 43 7.92 -1.89 -0.51
CA TRP A 43 7.55 -0.51 -0.77
C TRP A 43 6.53 -0.46 -1.90
N GLY A 44 5.33 0.02 -1.58
CA GLY A 44 4.31 0.34 -2.57
C GLY A 44 4.30 1.85 -2.82
N ILE A 45 4.45 2.27 -4.08
CA ILE A 45 4.45 3.68 -4.47
C ILE A 45 3.27 3.90 -5.42
N PHE A 46 2.30 4.70 -4.99
CA PHE A 46 0.99 4.81 -5.64
C PHE A 46 0.56 6.27 -5.77
N GLY A 47 -0.35 6.57 -6.69
CA GLY A 47 -1.02 7.87 -6.78
C GLY A 47 -2.25 7.92 -5.89
N ASP A 48 -2.64 9.09 -5.41
CA ASP A 48 -3.92 9.28 -4.70
C ASP A 48 -5.13 8.96 -5.59
N GLY A 49 -5.06 9.25 -6.89
CA GLY A 49 -6.10 8.88 -7.86
C GLY A 49 -6.22 7.36 -8.09
N GLU A 50 -5.14 6.60 -7.95
CA GLU A 50 -5.15 5.13 -8.04
C GLU A 50 -5.89 4.51 -6.84
N MET A 51 -5.97 5.21 -5.71
CA MET A 51 -6.64 4.71 -4.51
C MET A 51 -8.18 4.65 -4.64
N ASP A 52 -8.75 5.16 -5.76
CA ASP A 52 -10.17 4.98 -6.09
C ASP A 52 -10.48 3.58 -6.65
N GLU A 53 -9.47 2.82 -7.09
CA GLU A 53 -9.68 1.44 -7.56
C GLU A 53 -10.05 0.52 -6.38
N PRO A 54 -11.04 -0.38 -6.54
CA PRO A 54 -11.47 -1.29 -5.46
C PRO A 54 -10.32 -2.12 -4.87
N GLU A 55 -9.39 -2.56 -5.70
CA GLU A 55 -8.23 -3.37 -5.34
C GLU A 55 -7.24 -2.58 -4.46
N SER A 56 -7.17 -1.26 -4.64
CA SER A 56 -6.23 -0.40 -3.91
C SER A 56 -6.48 -0.38 -2.41
N LEU A 57 -7.76 -0.37 -2.00
CA LEU A 57 -8.16 -0.28 -0.60
C LEU A 57 -8.69 -1.61 -0.04
N GLY A 58 -9.17 -2.52 -0.89
CA GLY A 58 -9.89 -3.73 -0.47
C GLY A 58 -9.12 -4.66 0.46
N ALA A 59 -7.78 -4.67 0.38
CA ALA A 59 -6.92 -5.50 1.22
C ALA A 59 -6.22 -4.75 2.37
N ILE A 60 -6.42 -3.44 2.54
CA ILE A 60 -5.69 -2.65 3.56
C ILE A 60 -5.97 -3.15 4.98
N ALA A 61 -7.21 -3.52 5.28
CA ALA A 61 -7.58 -4.08 6.58
C ALA A 61 -6.81 -5.39 6.88
N LEU A 62 -6.43 -6.17 5.86
CA LEU A 62 -5.60 -7.36 6.03
C LEU A 62 -4.20 -6.99 6.54
N ALA A 63 -3.59 -5.94 5.99
CA ALA A 63 -2.26 -5.49 6.40
C ALA A 63 -2.22 -5.11 7.89
N ALA A 64 -3.24 -4.38 8.36
CA ALA A 64 -3.40 -4.06 9.77
C ALA A 64 -3.61 -5.31 10.63
N ARG A 65 -4.50 -6.22 10.20
CA ARG A 65 -4.85 -7.44 10.95
C ARG A 65 -3.68 -8.42 11.08
N GLU A 66 -2.87 -8.55 10.04
CA GLU A 66 -1.67 -9.40 10.00
C GLU A 66 -0.43 -8.69 10.56
N LYS A 67 -0.56 -7.42 11.01
CA LYS A 67 0.53 -6.58 11.56
C LYS A 67 1.74 -6.52 10.64
N LEU A 68 1.53 -6.20 9.36
CA LEU A 68 2.57 -6.12 8.34
C LEU A 68 3.46 -4.88 8.51
N ASP A 69 4.31 -4.89 9.54
CA ASP A 69 5.34 -3.88 9.81
C ASP A 69 6.49 -3.85 8.78
N ASN A 70 6.52 -4.82 7.86
CA ASN A 70 7.42 -4.87 6.72
C ASN A 70 6.83 -4.24 5.46
N LEU A 71 5.62 -3.68 5.52
CA LEU A 71 4.97 -2.99 4.41
C LEU A 71 5.01 -1.47 4.61
N ILE A 72 5.41 -0.74 3.57
CA ILE A 72 5.40 0.72 3.54
C ILE A 72 4.64 1.17 2.30
N PHE A 73 3.57 1.92 2.50
CA PHE A 73 2.79 2.56 1.45
C PHE A 73 3.20 4.03 1.34
N VAL A 74 3.58 4.45 0.15
CA VAL A 74 3.86 5.85 -0.21
C VAL A 74 2.80 6.26 -1.22
N VAL A 75 1.85 7.09 -0.76
CA VAL A 75 0.80 7.63 -1.62
C VAL A 75 1.17 9.06 -1.98
N ASN A 76 1.37 9.32 -3.27
CA ASN A 76 1.59 10.66 -3.79
C ASN A 76 0.25 11.41 -3.88
N CYS A 77 -0.01 12.23 -2.87
CA CYS A 77 -1.21 13.07 -2.79
C CYS A 77 -1.00 14.40 -3.52
N ASN A 78 -0.85 14.36 -4.85
CA ASN A 78 -0.78 15.57 -5.68
C ASN A 78 -2.16 16.20 -5.94
N LEU A 79 -3.23 15.59 -5.41
CA LEU A 79 -4.63 16.01 -5.46
C LEU A 79 -5.28 15.91 -6.84
N GLN A 80 -4.60 15.29 -7.82
CA GLN A 80 -5.03 15.23 -9.21
C GLN A 80 -4.95 13.82 -9.80
N ARG A 81 -5.94 13.48 -10.61
CA ARG A 81 -5.93 12.38 -11.57
C ARG A 81 -5.86 12.94 -12.99
N LEU A 82 -5.83 12.06 -13.99
CA LEU A 82 -5.64 12.44 -15.39
C LEU A 82 -6.65 13.51 -15.87
N ASP A 83 -7.91 13.38 -15.46
CA ASP A 83 -9.01 14.25 -15.91
C ASP A 83 -9.45 15.29 -14.87
N GLY A 84 -8.62 15.59 -13.85
CA GLY A 84 -8.91 16.65 -12.87
C GLY A 84 -8.72 16.23 -11.41
N PRO A 85 -9.32 16.93 -10.43
CA PRO A 85 -9.06 16.65 -9.02
C PRO A 85 -9.63 15.31 -8.58
N VAL A 86 -8.92 14.60 -7.69
CA VAL A 86 -9.37 13.32 -7.10
C VAL A 86 -10.62 13.53 -6.23
N ARG A 87 -10.61 14.61 -5.44
CA ARG A 87 -11.77 15.07 -4.64
C ARG A 87 -11.90 16.59 -4.76
N GLY A 88 -12.70 17.09 -5.71
CA GLY A 88 -12.85 18.53 -5.95
C GLY A 88 -13.42 19.33 -4.76
N ASN A 89 -14.35 18.74 -4.01
CA ASN A 89 -14.99 19.37 -2.83
C ASN A 89 -14.63 18.66 -1.50
N GLY A 90 -13.71 17.70 -1.55
CA GLY A 90 -13.34 16.87 -0.41
C GLY A 90 -11.87 17.02 -0.05
N LYS A 91 -11.39 16.16 0.85
CA LYS A 91 -9.97 16.11 1.20
C LYS A 91 -9.47 14.67 1.19
N ILE A 92 -8.86 14.27 0.07
CA ILE A 92 -8.41 12.89 -0.16
C ILE A 92 -7.41 12.41 0.90
N ILE A 93 -6.55 13.30 1.40
CA ILE A 93 -5.55 12.94 2.43
C ILE A 93 -6.24 12.46 3.71
N GLN A 94 -7.29 13.16 4.16
CA GLN A 94 -8.04 12.78 5.36
C GLN A 94 -8.88 11.52 5.15
N GLU A 95 -9.41 11.33 3.95
CA GLU A 95 -10.10 10.10 3.57
C GLU A 95 -9.15 8.90 3.68
N LEU A 96 -7.95 9.02 3.08
CA LEU A 96 -6.91 8.00 3.14
C LEU A 96 -6.39 7.76 4.57
N GLU A 97 -6.23 8.82 5.38
CA GLU A 97 -5.89 8.69 6.81
C GLU A 97 -6.94 7.86 7.57
N GLY A 98 -8.23 8.06 7.25
CA GLY A 98 -9.32 7.29 7.82
C GLY A 98 -9.24 5.80 7.49
N TRP A 99 -8.88 5.46 6.26
CA TRP A 99 -8.76 4.07 5.80
C TRP A 99 -7.50 3.36 6.29
N LEU A 100 -6.35 4.04 6.23
CA LEU A 100 -5.04 3.48 6.61
C LEU A 100 -4.84 3.45 8.14
N GLY A 101 -5.75 4.10 8.87
CA GLY A 101 -5.67 4.25 10.31
C GLY A 101 -4.78 5.42 10.69
N ARG A 102 -5.19 6.14 11.75
CA ARG A 102 -4.38 7.19 12.34
C ARG A 102 -3.08 6.55 12.86
N PRO A 103 -1.88 7.08 12.54
CA PRO A 103 -0.68 6.67 13.24
C PRO A 103 -0.93 6.83 14.75
N PRO A 104 -0.34 5.97 15.61
CA PRO A 104 -0.41 6.17 17.06
C PRO A 104 0.30 7.48 17.40
N GLY A 105 -0.42 8.59 17.31
CA GLY A 105 0.01 9.87 17.86
C GLY A 105 -0.07 9.81 19.38
N PRO A 106 0.65 10.69 20.09
CA PRO A 106 0.46 10.83 21.52
C PRO A 106 -1.03 11.08 21.80
N ARG A 107 -1.65 10.19 22.59
CA ARG A 107 -2.97 10.46 23.15
C ARG A 107 -2.85 11.72 24.04
N PRO A 108 -3.81 12.66 23.97
CA PRO A 108 -3.83 13.78 24.90
C PRO A 108 -3.92 13.30 26.36
#